data_AF-A0A7X7F857-F1
#
_entry.id   AF-A0A7X7F857-F1
#
_cell.length_a   1.000
_cell.length_b   1.000
_cell.length_c   1.000
_cell.angle_alpha   90.00
_cell.angle_beta   90.00
_cell.angle_gamma   90.00
#
_symmetry.space_group_name_H-M   'P 1'
#
loop_
_entity.id
_entity.type
_entity.pdbx_description
1 polymer ?
#
loop_
_entity_poly.entity_id
_entity_poly.type
_entity_poly.pdbx_seq_one_letter_code
_entity_poly.pdbx_strand_id
1 'polypeptide(L)'
;MKKRFCCLVGTCFVLALFAAAWAASAAECELQSKFRDVERRAFDPSSPEWLLRVAQPQRVIMNVVTKSVVEDGRPKAVVTVPNEEDNPQLQAFRKVVEKEPKEYVSERPFRGTVTLGDREYGFVFDAVDREASGYGVLFLDRNGNGDLTDDEVIESDAARQYRADKALVEKAKAEAAENQADRTDEAEKDEVEKKTAEAEHRKLAQAKQRLAAGARNRFMYVQYPRIDMKIDVDGEKADYAFFLVSYSYGTRPYAMFTSAVYREGHIELDGKKRHVALVDFNGNGRFDDAGRPGATDMLYVDPKGNANQMLAYDLVGPSCRHNVGKLVCLDGRYYDLKVSPGGNKISLEPSSVAVGQVENQAKNFAALMQGEQGVVKISGTADQPAVLPVGKWTLVGCVIDLTEEAKNEDSEKKATEETAKSPDGTVVRQIVRPSMPKYTSVAASASPAVKPIEVREGETVALPFGPPYHATVDLGYYQQTNDSLYLGLTILGSAGERVTNMMVNGSRPGKPKFKITDPDGKVVVEGDFEYG
;
A
#
# COMPACT_ATOMS: atom_id res chain seq x y z
N MET A 1 58.66 1.38 67.15
CA MET A 1 58.96 1.09 65.73
C MET A 1 57.76 1.48 64.88
N LYS A 2 57.92 2.48 64.02
CA LYS A 2 56.89 2.94 63.07
C LYS A 2 56.84 1.96 61.89
N LYS A 3 55.64 1.48 61.52
CA LYS A 3 55.40 0.94 60.17
C LYS A 3 54.21 1.68 59.55
N ARG A 4 54.52 2.25 58.38
CA ARG A 4 53.64 2.95 57.45
C ARG A 4 52.72 1.95 56.77
N PHE A 5 51.48 2.34 56.52
CA PHE A 5 50.71 1.81 55.39
C PHE A 5 50.04 2.98 54.66
N CYS A 6 50.27 3.02 53.36
CA CYS A 6 49.89 4.06 52.43
C CYS A 6 48.43 3.95 51.96
N CYS A 7 47.87 5.13 51.68
CA CYS A 7 46.92 5.48 50.62
C CYS A 7 45.94 4.43 50.09
N LEU A 8 44.64 4.70 50.27
CA LEU A 8 43.63 4.52 49.23
C LEU A 8 42.92 5.87 49.01
N VAL A 9 43.22 6.53 47.90
CA VAL A 9 42.42 7.63 47.35
C VAL A 9 41.45 6.97 46.38
N GLY A 10 40.17 6.98 46.71
CA GLY A 10 39.10 6.52 45.84
C GLY A 10 38.81 7.58 44.78
N THR A 11 39.20 7.32 43.54
CA THR A 11 38.86 8.14 42.39
C THR A 11 37.43 7.81 41.95
N CYS A 12 36.50 8.73 42.16
CA CYS A 12 35.19 8.71 41.51
C CYS A 12 35.39 9.06 40.02
N PHE A 13 35.20 8.08 39.14
CA PHE A 13 35.09 8.31 37.70
C PHE A 13 33.71 8.92 37.40
N VAL A 14 33.68 10.24 37.23
CA VAL A 14 32.56 10.92 36.57
C VAL A 14 32.80 10.82 35.07
N LEU A 15 31.97 10.02 34.39
CA LEU A 15 31.86 10.00 32.93
C LEU A 15 31.15 11.28 32.47
N ALA A 16 31.90 12.37 32.36
CA ALA A 16 31.51 13.52 31.57
C ALA A 16 31.97 13.27 30.13
N LEU A 17 31.11 12.65 29.32
CA LEU A 17 31.31 12.58 27.87
C LEU A 17 31.05 13.97 27.28
N PHE A 18 32.15 14.61 26.87
CA PHE A 18 32.18 15.88 26.17
C PHE A 18 31.29 15.83 24.92
N ALA A 19 30.27 16.70 24.89
CA ALA A 19 29.59 17.11 23.68
C ALA A 19 30.55 17.95 22.83
N ALA A 20 31.29 17.30 21.93
CA ALA A 20 31.90 18.01 20.81
C ALA A 20 30.79 18.28 19.79
N ALA A 21 30.19 19.48 19.87
CA ALA A 21 29.31 19.98 18.84
C ALA A 21 30.14 20.28 17.58
N TRP A 22 30.34 19.27 16.74
CA TRP A 22 30.54 19.54 15.32
C TRP A 22 29.21 20.11 14.82
N ALA A 23 29.21 21.37 14.39
CA ALA A 23 28.13 21.91 13.58
C ALA A 23 28.16 21.13 12.25
N ALA A 24 27.50 19.98 12.23
CA ALA A 24 27.32 19.22 11.00
C ALA A 24 26.40 20.07 10.12
N SER A 25 26.94 20.53 8.99
CA SER A 25 26.18 21.23 7.96
C SER A 25 25.05 20.34 7.45
N ALA A 26 23.95 20.96 7.01
CA ALA A 26 22.86 20.25 6.36
C ALA A 26 23.41 19.33 5.24
N ALA A 27 23.05 18.05 5.30
CA ALA A 27 23.33 17.13 4.23
C ALA A 27 22.25 17.30 3.16
N GLU A 28 22.64 17.44 1.91
CA GLU A 28 21.72 17.54 0.77
C GLU A 28 21.95 16.40 -0.20
N CYS A 29 20.88 15.97 -0.87
CA CYS A 29 20.93 14.93 -1.87
C CYS A 29 19.89 15.18 -2.97
N GLU A 30 20.33 15.07 -4.23
CA GLU A 30 19.46 14.94 -5.40
C GLU A 30 19.03 13.47 -5.54
N LEU A 31 17.74 13.26 -5.77
CA LEU A 31 17.10 11.96 -5.91
C LEU A 31 16.66 11.75 -7.36
N GLN A 32 16.90 10.55 -7.86
CA GLN A 32 16.56 10.15 -9.22
C GLN A 32 15.20 9.44 -9.25
N SER A 33 14.43 9.68 -10.31
CA SER A 33 13.20 8.91 -10.57
C SER A 33 13.51 7.45 -10.83
N LYS A 34 12.71 6.57 -10.24
CA LYS A 34 12.62 5.16 -10.61
C LYS A 34 11.18 4.83 -10.97
N PHE A 35 10.98 4.51 -12.24
CA PHE A 35 9.70 4.11 -12.76
C PHE A 35 9.55 2.60 -12.64
N ARG A 36 8.38 2.18 -12.18
CA ARG A 36 8.00 0.78 -12.10
C ARG A 36 7.41 0.36 -13.45
N ASP A 37 7.80 -0.81 -13.94
CA ASP A 37 7.24 -1.32 -15.20
C ASP A 37 5.90 -2.05 -15.01
N VAL A 38 5.71 -2.65 -13.83
CA VAL A 38 4.49 -3.41 -13.50
C VAL A 38 4.03 -3.13 -12.07
N GLU A 39 2.71 -3.03 -11.90
CA GLU A 39 2.08 -2.80 -10.60
C GLU A 39 2.39 -3.95 -9.66
N ARG A 40 2.05 -5.18 -10.07
CA ARG A 40 2.29 -6.41 -9.32
C ARG A 40 3.43 -7.20 -9.94
N ARG A 41 4.60 -7.16 -9.29
CA ARG A 41 5.64 -8.18 -9.51
C ARG A 41 5.44 -9.30 -8.48
N ALA A 42 5.90 -10.52 -8.81
CA ALA A 42 6.04 -11.55 -7.80
C ALA A 42 6.84 -10.97 -6.63
N PHE A 43 6.26 -11.05 -5.43
CA PHE A 43 6.87 -10.52 -4.22
C PHE A 43 8.27 -11.14 -4.06
N ASP A 44 9.32 -10.32 -3.98
CA ASP A 44 10.71 -10.76 -3.81
C ASP A 44 11.28 -10.21 -2.49
N PRO A 45 11.32 -11.02 -1.42
CA PRO A 45 11.83 -10.58 -0.12
C PRO A 45 13.34 -10.32 -0.10
N SER A 46 14.08 -10.64 -1.16
CA SER A 46 15.52 -10.36 -1.22
C SER A 46 15.81 -8.91 -1.66
N SER A 47 14.85 -8.26 -2.32
CA SER A 47 14.99 -6.90 -2.85
C SER A 47 14.25 -5.88 -1.98
N PRO A 48 14.86 -4.75 -1.58
CA PRO A 48 14.13 -3.69 -0.89
C PRO A 48 13.06 -3.02 -1.75
N GLU A 49 13.06 -3.27 -3.07
CA GLU A 49 12.11 -2.71 -4.03
C GLU A 49 10.65 -3.00 -3.62
N TRP A 50 10.36 -4.14 -2.97
CA TRP A 50 9.00 -4.43 -2.54
C TRP A 50 8.46 -3.41 -1.52
N LEU A 51 9.32 -2.82 -0.68
CA LEU A 51 8.95 -1.76 0.27
C LEU A 51 8.57 -0.48 -0.47
N LEU A 52 9.34 -0.15 -1.51
CA LEU A 52 9.17 1.06 -2.32
C LEU A 52 7.94 0.98 -3.25
N ARG A 53 7.34 -0.20 -3.35
CA ARG A 53 6.09 -0.45 -4.08
C ARG A 53 4.85 -0.24 -3.21
N VAL A 54 5.01 -0.12 -1.89
CA VAL A 54 3.90 0.06 -0.95
C VAL A 54 3.49 1.53 -0.96
N ALA A 55 2.34 1.79 -1.58
CA ALA A 55 1.66 3.07 -1.59
C ALA A 55 0.16 2.85 -1.37
N GLN A 56 -0.52 3.84 -0.80
CA GLN A 56 -1.96 3.92 -0.77
C GLN A 56 -2.48 4.64 -2.02
N PRO A 57 -3.38 4.01 -2.80
CA PRO A 57 -3.91 4.65 -3.97
C PRO A 57 -4.85 5.80 -3.61
N GLN A 58 -4.85 6.84 -4.44
CA GLN A 58 -5.97 7.77 -4.49
C GLN A 58 -7.20 7.02 -5.00
N ARG A 59 -8.25 6.97 -4.19
CA ARG A 59 -9.47 6.23 -4.51
C ARG A 59 -10.60 7.16 -4.89
N VAL A 60 -11.09 7.01 -6.11
CA VAL A 60 -12.24 7.75 -6.63
C VAL A 60 -13.43 6.80 -6.74
N ILE A 61 -14.55 7.12 -6.09
CA ILE A 61 -15.75 6.28 -6.08
C ILE A 61 -16.80 6.95 -6.97
N MET A 62 -17.42 6.19 -7.86
CA MET A 62 -18.55 6.68 -8.67
C MET A 62 -19.76 6.90 -7.77
N ASN A 63 -20.23 8.14 -7.70
CA ASN A 63 -21.48 8.45 -7.01
C ASN A 63 -22.67 7.92 -7.80
N VAL A 64 -23.36 6.93 -7.23
CA VAL A 64 -24.62 6.39 -7.77
C VAL A 64 -25.65 6.23 -6.66
N VAL A 65 -26.93 6.30 -7.04
CA VAL A 65 -28.08 6.12 -6.16
C VAL A 65 -28.80 4.84 -6.56
N THR A 66 -29.07 3.97 -5.58
CA THR A 66 -29.91 2.80 -5.79
C THR A 66 -31.34 3.14 -5.39
N LYS A 67 -32.29 3.07 -6.34
CA LYS A 67 -33.72 3.21 -6.09
C LYS A 67 -34.41 1.86 -6.27
N SER A 68 -35.37 1.54 -5.41
CA SER A 68 -36.27 0.40 -5.65
C SER A 68 -37.40 0.88 -6.55
N VAL A 69 -37.54 0.29 -7.73
CA VAL A 69 -38.67 0.49 -8.63
C VAL A 69 -39.47 -0.81 -8.71
N VAL A 70 -40.79 -0.71 -8.79
CA VAL A 70 -41.64 -1.90 -8.99
C VAL A 70 -41.79 -2.10 -10.49
N GLU A 71 -41.23 -3.20 -11.00
CA GLU A 71 -41.35 -3.64 -12.38
C GLU A 71 -42.02 -5.02 -12.36
N ASP A 72 -43.10 -5.21 -13.12
CA ASP A 72 -43.92 -6.44 -13.12
C ASP A 72 -44.39 -6.90 -11.72
N GLY A 73 -44.73 -5.95 -10.84
CA GLY A 73 -45.18 -6.23 -9.48
C GLY A 73 -44.08 -6.71 -8.53
N ARG A 74 -42.81 -6.67 -8.93
CA ARG A 74 -41.65 -7.03 -8.09
C ARG A 74 -40.73 -5.83 -7.87
N PRO A 75 -40.23 -5.61 -6.64
CA PRO A 75 -39.24 -4.58 -6.39
C PRO A 75 -37.91 -4.96 -7.06
N LYS A 76 -37.42 -4.07 -7.92
CA LYS A 76 -36.13 -4.17 -8.60
C LYS A 76 -35.27 -2.99 -8.22
N ALA A 77 -34.03 -3.24 -7.84
CA ALA A 77 -33.05 -2.20 -7.58
C ALA A 77 -32.54 -1.65 -8.92
N VAL A 78 -32.72 -0.35 -9.15
CA VAL A 78 -32.18 0.38 -10.30
C VAL A 78 -31.15 1.38 -9.79
N VAL A 79 -29.97 1.34 -10.41
CA VAL A 79 -28.81 2.16 -10.03
C VAL A 79 -28.67 3.31 -11.03
N THR A 80 -28.89 4.54 -10.58
CA THR A 80 -28.82 5.76 -11.40
C THR A 80 -27.68 6.66 -10.95
N VAL A 81 -27.11 7.45 -11.87
CA VAL A 81 -26.20 8.55 -11.50
C VAL A 81 -27.08 9.74 -11.06
N PRO A 82 -26.87 10.33 -9.87
CA PRO A 82 -27.60 11.53 -9.47
C PRO A 82 -27.26 12.72 -10.37
N ASN A 83 -28.17 13.70 -10.40
CA ASN A 83 -27.98 14.95 -11.12
C ASN A 83 -26.72 15.69 -10.63
N GLU A 84 -26.15 16.54 -11.47
CA GLU A 84 -24.92 17.28 -11.17
C GLU A 84 -25.02 18.13 -9.90
N GLU A 85 -26.14 18.83 -9.69
CA GLU A 85 -26.37 19.66 -8.50
C GLU A 85 -26.25 18.86 -7.18
N ASP A 86 -26.58 17.57 -7.22
CA ASP A 86 -26.54 16.65 -6.08
C ASP A 86 -25.27 15.76 -6.08
N ASN A 87 -24.35 15.98 -7.01
CA ASN A 87 -23.18 15.12 -7.22
C ASN A 87 -21.87 15.92 -7.23
N PRO A 88 -21.21 16.10 -6.06
CA PRO A 88 -19.97 16.87 -5.94
C PRO A 88 -18.83 16.37 -6.86
N GLN A 89 -18.78 15.06 -7.12
CA GLN A 89 -17.81 14.49 -8.05
C GLN A 89 -18.06 14.95 -9.49
N LEU A 90 -19.32 14.99 -9.92
CA LEU A 90 -19.66 15.46 -11.25
C LEU A 90 -19.43 16.98 -11.37
N GLN A 91 -19.69 17.75 -10.31
CA GLN A 91 -19.34 19.17 -10.26
C GLN A 91 -17.83 19.39 -10.36
N ALA A 92 -17.02 18.61 -9.64
CA ALA A 92 -15.56 18.69 -9.75
C ALA A 92 -15.09 18.36 -11.17
N PHE A 93 -15.62 17.28 -11.76
CA PHE A 93 -15.35 16.91 -13.15
C PHE A 93 -15.67 18.04 -14.14
N ARG A 94 -16.83 18.69 -13.99
CA ARG A 94 -17.28 19.77 -14.88
C ARG A 94 -16.49 21.07 -14.75
N LYS A 95 -15.79 21.26 -13.63
CA LYS A 95 -14.88 22.41 -13.45
C LYS A 95 -13.58 22.25 -14.23
N VAL A 96 -13.17 21.02 -14.52
CA VAL A 96 -11.88 20.74 -15.17
C VAL A 96 -12.01 20.21 -16.59
N VAL A 97 -13.15 19.61 -16.95
CA VAL A 97 -13.42 19.11 -18.31
C VAL A 97 -14.40 20.02 -19.04
N GLU A 98 -13.93 20.62 -20.13
CA GLU A 98 -14.69 21.48 -21.03
C GLU A 98 -15.27 20.70 -22.22
N LYS A 99 -14.57 19.66 -22.68
CA LYS A 99 -14.94 18.92 -23.89
C LYS A 99 -14.85 17.40 -23.70
N GLU A 100 -15.95 16.72 -24.03
CA GLU A 100 -16.08 15.27 -23.99
C GLU A 100 -16.30 14.70 -25.41
N PRO A 101 -16.04 13.40 -25.65
CA PRO A 101 -16.62 12.66 -26.76
C PRO A 101 -18.13 12.90 -26.89
N LYS A 102 -18.61 12.97 -28.14
CA LYS A 102 -20.05 13.21 -28.43
C LYS A 102 -20.96 12.16 -27.81
N GLU A 103 -20.49 10.92 -27.77
CA GLU A 103 -21.22 9.78 -27.24
C GLU A 103 -20.26 8.83 -26.51
N TYR A 104 -20.78 8.18 -25.48
CA TYR A 104 -20.12 7.09 -24.78
C TYR A 104 -20.87 5.78 -25.04
N VAL A 105 -20.16 4.66 -24.95
CA VAL A 105 -20.74 3.33 -25.15
C VAL A 105 -21.61 2.93 -23.96
N SER A 106 -21.15 3.23 -22.75
CA SER A 106 -21.87 3.00 -21.50
C SER A 106 -22.99 4.01 -21.32
N GLU A 107 -24.17 3.52 -20.94
CA GLU A 107 -25.29 4.36 -20.49
C GLU A 107 -24.95 5.15 -19.21
N ARG A 108 -23.94 4.68 -18.45
CA ARG A 108 -23.50 5.29 -17.20
C ARG A 108 -21.97 5.37 -17.19
N PRO A 109 -21.36 6.31 -17.94
CA PRO A 109 -19.92 6.50 -17.92
C PRO A 109 -19.48 6.91 -16.52
N PHE A 110 -18.37 6.37 -16.03
CA PHE A 110 -17.83 6.74 -14.73
C PHE A 110 -16.87 7.91 -14.90
N ARG A 111 -17.38 9.11 -14.58
CA ARG A 111 -16.66 10.39 -14.58
C ARG A 111 -16.04 10.67 -13.22
N GLY A 112 -14.84 11.23 -13.20
CA GLY A 112 -14.20 11.68 -11.97
C GLY A 112 -12.99 12.56 -12.23
N THR A 113 -12.42 13.10 -11.16
CA THR A 113 -11.14 13.81 -11.17
C THR A 113 -10.11 13.08 -10.32
N VAL A 114 -8.85 13.21 -10.70
CA VAL A 114 -7.69 12.76 -9.91
C VAL A 114 -6.79 13.96 -9.66
N THR A 115 -6.34 14.14 -8.42
CA THR A 115 -5.36 15.19 -8.09
C THR A 115 -3.96 14.65 -8.35
N LEU A 116 -3.20 15.33 -9.23
CA LEU A 116 -1.80 15.02 -9.53
C LEU A 116 -0.98 16.32 -9.56
N GLY A 117 0.05 16.41 -8.72
CA GLY A 117 0.79 17.63 -8.48
C GLY A 117 -0.12 18.73 -7.93
N ASP A 118 -0.14 19.87 -8.61
CA ASP A 118 -0.90 21.06 -8.20
C ASP A 118 -2.27 21.15 -8.88
N ARG A 119 -2.67 20.12 -9.62
CA ARG A 119 -3.83 20.17 -10.52
C ARG A 119 -4.75 18.97 -10.36
N GLU A 120 -6.01 19.17 -10.75
CA GLU A 120 -6.97 18.10 -10.96
C GLU A 120 -7.05 17.77 -12.45
N TYR A 121 -7.08 16.49 -12.77
CA TYR A 121 -7.21 15.96 -14.13
C TYR A 121 -8.51 15.19 -14.28
N GLY A 122 -9.27 15.49 -15.33
CA GLY A 122 -10.53 14.83 -15.61
C GLY A 122 -10.33 13.47 -16.27
N PHE A 123 -11.15 12.50 -15.89
CA PHE A 123 -11.19 11.20 -16.55
C PHE A 123 -12.62 10.67 -16.71
N VAL A 124 -12.81 9.81 -17.71
CA VAL A 124 -14.03 9.03 -17.92
C VAL A 124 -13.69 7.58 -18.25
N PHE A 125 -14.22 6.67 -17.45
CA PHE A 125 -14.25 5.26 -17.75
C PHE A 125 -15.49 4.89 -18.57
N ASP A 126 -15.27 4.13 -19.63
CA ASP A 126 -16.32 3.70 -20.55
C ASP A 126 -16.28 2.18 -20.82
N ALA A 127 -17.39 1.66 -21.32
CA ALA A 127 -17.53 0.27 -21.73
C ALA A 127 -16.80 0.01 -23.05
N VAL A 128 -16.30 -1.21 -23.22
CA VAL A 128 -15.60 -1.61 -24.47
C VAL A 128 -16.57 -1.79 -25.64
N ASP A 129 -17.79 -2.27 -25.34
CA ASP A 129 -18.95 -2.33 -26.24
C ASP A 129 -20.24 -2.34 -25.40
N ARG A 130 -21.41 -2.28 -26.05
CA ARG A 130 -22.71 -2.20 -25.36
C ARG A 130 -23.09 -3.47 -24.58
N GLU A 131 -22.42 -4.58 -24.84
CA GLU A 131 -22.67 -5.86 -24.16
C GLU A 131 -21.76 -6.05 -22.94
N ALA A 132 -20.70 -5.25 -22.83
CA ALA A 132 -19.72 -5.30 -21.76
C ALA A 132 -20.31 -4.84 -20.41
N SER A 133 -20.20 -5.71 -19.41
CA SER A 133 -20.41 -5.39 -18.00
C SER A 133 -19.14 -4.75 -17.43
N GLY A 134 -19.17 -3.44 -17.16
CA GLY A 134 -18.07 -2.71 -16.51
C GLY A 134 -17.32 -1.78 -17.47
N TYR A 135 -16.10 -1.41 -17.09
CA TYR A 135 -15.33 -0.39 -17.79
C TYR A 135 -13.99 -0.95 -18.24
N GLY A 136 -13.69 -0.84 -19.53
CA GLY A 136 -12.41 -1.31 -20.09
C GLY A 136 -11.68 -0.25 -20.90
N VAL A 137 -12.30 0.92 -21.08
CA VAL A 137 -11.81 2.07 -21.83
C VAL A 137 -11.67 3.25 -20.88
N LEU A 138 -10.64 4.07 -21.07
CA LEU A 138 -10.36 5.26 -20.29
C LEU A 138 -10.08 6.44 -21.23
N PHE A 139 -10.83 7.52 -21.02
CA PHE A 139 -10.51 8.85 -21.50
C PHE A 139 -9.88 9.61 -20.34
N LEU A 140 -8.71 10.19 -20.54
CA LEU A 140 -7.97 10.92 -19.52
C LEU A 140 -7.41 12.19 -20.17
N ASP A 141 -7.70 13.33 -19.56
CA ASP A 141 -7.07 14.60 -19.91
C ASP A 141 -5.61 14.54 -19.43
N ARG A 142 -4.68 14.05 -20.25
CA ARG A 142 -3.28 13.86 -19.83
C ARG A 142 -2.50 15.16 -19.94
N ASN A 143 -2.89 16.04 -20.85
CA ASN A 143 -2.22 17.31 -21.06
C ASN A 143 -2.75 18.43 -20.13
N GLY A 144 -3.90 18.20 -19.48
CA GLY A 144 -4.52 19.12 -18.53
C GLY A 144 -5.24 20.30 -19.20
N ASN A 145 -5.76 20.17 -20.41
CA ASN A 145 -6.45 21.26 -21.11
C ASN A 145 -7.99 21.17 -21.03
N GLY A 146 -8.51 20.16 -20.34
CA GLY A 146 -9.96 19.93 -20.21
C GLY A 146 -10.64 19.35 -21.44
N ASP A 147 -9.89 18.91 -22.46
CA ASP A 147 -10.41 18.20 -23.62
C ASP A 147 -10.11 16.70 -23.49
N LEU A 148 -11.15 15.86 -23.48
CA LEU A 148 -10.99 14.40 -23.43
C LEU A 148 -10.93 13.76 -24.83
N THR A 149 -10.90 14.57 -25.89
CA THR A 149 -10.99 14.10 -27.28
C THR A 149 -9.69 14.26 -28.08
N ASP A 150 -8.72 14.99 -27.55
CA ASP A 150 -7.41 15.23 -28.17
C ASP A 150 -6.30 14.33 -27.59
N ASP A 151 -6.56 13.68 -26.46
CA ASP A 151 -5.72 12.62 -25.90
C ASP A 151 -6.07 11.23 -26.42
N GLU A 152 -5.05 10.36 -26.50
CA GLU A 152 -5.23 8.96 -26.91
C GLU A 152 -6.07 8.21 -25.89
N VAL A 153 -7.08 7.48 -26.38
CA VAL A 153 -7.92 6.61 -25.57
C VAL A 153 -7.11 5.41 -25.06
N ILE A 154 -7.16 5.17 -23.75
CA ILE A 154 -6.39 4.11 -23.10
C ILE A 154 -7.28 2.89 -22.88
N GLU A 155 -6.80 1.73 -23.31
CA GLU A 155 -7.47 0.45 -23.08
C GLU A 155 -6.83 -0.34 -21.95
N SER A 156 -7.68 -0.94 -21.13
CA SER A 156 -7.25 -1.97 -20.18
C SER A 156 -6.62 -3.19 -20.87
N ASP A 157 -5.80 -3.93 -20.15
CA ASP A 157 -5.23 -5.20 -20.63
C ASP A 157 -6.34 -6.17 -21.08
N ALA A 158 -7.43 -6.23 -20.32
CA ALA A 158 -8.59 -7.04 -20.63
C ALA A 158 -9.31 -6.58 -21.92
N ALA A 159 -9.42 -5.27 -22.16
CA ALA A 159 -10.04 -4.73 -23.37
C ALA A 159 -9.22 -5.04 -24.63
N ARG A 160 -7.89 -4.85 -24.57
CA ARG A 160 -6.98 -5.21 -25.65
C ARG A 160 -7.06 -6.69 -25.99
N GLN A 161 -7.01 -7.55 -24.97
CA GLN A 161 -7.12 -9.00 -25.15
C GLN A 161 -8.48 -9.38 -25.76
N TYR A 162 -9.56 -8.77 -25.28
CA TYR A 162 -10.90 -9.00 -25.82
C TYR A 162 -11.01 -8.64 -27.30
N ARG A 163 -10.51 -7.47 -27.71
CA ARG A 163 -10.52 -7.05 -29.12
C ARG A 163 -9.67 -7.94 -30.00
N ALA A 164 -8.49 -8.34 -29.53
CA ALA A 164 -7.62 -9.28 -30.24
C ALA A 164 -8.29 -10.65 -30.42
N ASP A 165 -8.93 -11.19 -29.38
CA ASP A 165 -9.66 -12.46 -29.45
C ASP A 165 -10.86 -12.36 -30.40
N LYS A 166 -11.62 -11.26 -30.34
CA LYS A 166 -12.76 -11.01 -31.25
C LYS A 166 -12.31 -10.92 -32.70
N ALA A 167 -11.26 -10.14 -32.99
CA ALA A 167 -10.70 -10.03 -34.33
C ALA A 167 -10.20 -11.37 -34.87
N LEU A 168 -9.55 -12.19 -34.02
CA LEU A 168 -9.09 -13.53 -34.40
C LEU A 168 -10.27 -14.46 -34.76
N VAL A 169 -11.35 -14.42 -33.97
CA VAL A 169 -12.54 -15.24 -34.22
C VAL A 169 -13.30 -14.79 -35.47
N GLU A 170 -13.46 -13.48 -35.68
CA GLU A 170 -14.13 -12.96 -36.89
C GLU A 170 -13.30 -13.22 -38.15
N LYS A 171 -11.98 -13.07 -38.10
CA LYS A 171 -11.09 -13.46 -39.20
C LYS A 171 -11.26 -14.93 -39.56
N ALA A 172 -11.23 -15.82 -38.57
CA ALA A 172 -11.42 -17.27 -38.80
C ALA A 172 -12.82 -17.60 -39.35
N LYS A 173 -13.87 -16.86 -38.98
CA LYS A 173 -15.21 -17.01 -39.56
C LYS A 173 -15.24 -16.56 -41.02
N ALA A 174 -14.59 -15.45 -41.36
CA ALA A 174 -14.51 -14.95 -42.73
C ALA A 174 -13.76 -15.92 -43.64
N GLU A 175 -12.59 -16.42 -43.20
CA GLU A 175 -11.79 -17.41 -43.94
C GLU A 175 -12.53 -18.74 -44.11
N ALA A 176 -13.29 -19.18 -43.10
CA ALA A 176 -14.13 -20.38 -43.21
C ALA A 176 -15.28 -20.19 -44.21
N ALA A 177 -15.85 -18.99 -44.31
CA ALA A 177 -16.89 -18.67 -45.28
C ALA A 177 -16.34 -18.58 -46.72
N GLU A 178 -15.11 -18.11 -46.89
CA GLU A 178 -14.40 -18.01 -48.17
C GLU A 178 -13.91 -19.38 -48.67
N ASN A 179 -13.33 -20.21 -47.80
CA ASN A 179 -12.90 -21.58 -48.14
C ASN A 179 -14.06 -22.55 -48.39
N GLN A 180 -15.29 -22.21 -47.99
CA GLN A 180 -16.49 -22.95 -48.36
C GLN A 180 -16.90 -22.71 -49.82
N ALA A 181 -16.33 -21.69 -50.48
CA ALA A 181 -16.60 -21.32 -51.87
C ALA A 181 -15.58 -21.89 -52.88
N ASP A 182 -14.43 -22.42 -52.43
CA ASP A 182 -13.38 -22.94 -53.30
C ASP A 182 -12.89 -24.32 -52.82
N ARG A 183 -13.57 -25.38 -53.27
CA ARG A 183 -13.14 -26.77 -53.03
C ARG A 183 -12.37 -27.29 -54.24
N THR A 184 -11.04 -27.19 -54.20
CA THR A 184 -10.15 -28.08 -54.95
C THR A 184 -8.87 -28.38 -54.17
N ASP A 185 -8.66 -29.67 -53.94
CA ASP A 185 -7.43 -30.44 -53.73
C ASP A 185 -6.44 -30.01 -52.62
N GLU A 186 -6.47 -30.75 -51.49
CA GLU A 186 -5.44 -30.70 -50.45
C GLU A 186 -4.25 -31.60 -50.80
N ALA A 187 -3.09 -30.98 -51.08
CA ALA A 187 -1.79 -31.65 -51.15
C ALA A 187 -1.06 -31.63 -49.79
N GLU A 188 -0.15 -32.59 -49.60
CA GLU A 188 0.69 -32.78 -48.41
C GLU A 188 1.38 -31.48 -47.96
N LYS A 189 1.05 -31.00 -46.75
CA LYS A 189 1.71 -29.87 -46.09
C LYS A 189 2.89 -30.36 -45.24
N ASP A 190 3.99 -29.60 -45.25
CA ASP A 190 5.23 -29.92 -44.53
C ASP A 190 5.05 -29.85 -42.99
N GLU A 191 5.94 -30.49 -42.21
CA GLU A 191 5.84 -30.64 -40.75
C GLU A 191 5.84 -29.29 -40.01
N VAL A 192 6.51 -28.28 -40.56
CA VAL A 192 6.54 -26.90 -40.03
C VAL A 192 5.20 -26.18 -40.25
N GLU A 193 4.58 -26.38 -41.41
CA GLU A 193 3.25 -25.83 -41.72
C GLU A 193 2.18 -26.47 -40.85
N LYS A 194 2.30 -27.78 -40.58
CA LYS A 194 1.40 -28.52 -39.68
C LYS A 194 1.50 -28.02 -38.23
N LYS A 195 2.71 -27.81 -37.70
CA LYS A 195 2.91 -27.25 -36.34
C LYS A 195 2.38 -25.82 -36.21
N THR A 196 2.53 -25.02 -37.27
CA THR A 196 2.00 -23.65 -37.31
C THR A 196 0.47 -23.65 -37.31
N ALA A 197 -0.16 -24.49 -38.13
CA ALA A 197 -1.60 -24.67 -38.17
C ALA A 197 -2.17 -25.18 -36.83
N GLU A 198 -1.50 -26.12 -36.15
CA GLU A 198 -1.89 -26.60 -34.82
C GLU A 198 -1.80 -25.49 -33.74
N ALA A 199 -0.76 -24.65 -33.80
CA ALA A 199 -0.60 -23.52 -32.87
C ALA A 199 -1.68 -22.44 -33.09
N GLU A 200 -2.00 -22.12 -34.34
CA GLU A 200 -3.08 -21.19 -34.68
C GLU A 200 -4.45 -21.72 -34.27
N HIS A 201 -4.73 -23.01 -34.52
CA HIS A 201 -5.96 -23.65 -34.07
C HIS A 201 -6.10 -23.62 -32.54
N ARG A 202 -5.01 -23.87 -31.81
CA ARG A 202 -4.99 -23.75 -30.33
C ARG A 202 -5.26 -22.31 -29.88
N LYS A 203 -4.64 -21.31 -30.52
CA LYS A 203 -4.85 -19.89 -30.21
C LYS A 203 -6.31 -19.48 -30.46
N LEU A 204 -6.91 -19.93 -31.56
CA LEU A 204 -8.32 -19.69 -31.88
C LEU A 204 -9.26 -20.36 -30.87
N ALA A 205 -8.99 -21.62 -30.49
CA ALA A 205 -9.77 -22.32 -29.47
C ALA A 205 -9.73 -21.61 -28.11
N GLN A 206 -8.54 -21.15 -27.69
CA GLN A 206 -8.38 -20.36 -26.47
C GLN A 206 -9.10 -19.00 -26.56
N ALA A 207 -9.05 -18.32 -27.70
CA ALA A 207 -9.78 -17.08 -27.91
C ALA A 207 -11.30 -17.28 -27.80
N LYS A 208 -11.84 -18.32 -28.46
CA LYS A 208 -13.26 -18.70 -28.33
C LYS A 208 -13.63 -19.01 -26.89
N GLN A 209 -12.78 -19.76 -26.17
CA GLN A 209 -13.00 -20.07 -24.76
C GLN A 209 -12.99 -18.81 -23.89
N ARG A 210 -12.04 -17.89 -24.07
CA ARG A 210 -11.96 -16.61 -23.32
C ARG A 210 -13.13 -15.68 -23.63
N LEU A 211 -13.60 -15.66 -24.88
CA LEU A 211 -14.78 -14.89 -25.28
C LEU A 211 -16.06 -15.44 -24.65
N ALA A 212 -16.19 -16.77 -24.54
CA ALA A 212 -17.32 -17.42 -23.86
C ALA A 212 -17.24 -17.29 -22.33
N ALA A 213 -16.05 -17.46 -21.75
CA ALA A 213 -15.83 -17.36 -20.32
C ALA A 213 -15.93 -15.91 -19.83
N GLY A 214 -16.70 -15.69 -18.77
CA GLY A 214 -16.72 -14.40 -18.06
C GLY A 214 -17.31 -13.23 -18.85
N ALA A 215 -18.09 -13.45 -19.93
CA ALA A 215 -18.68 -12.36 -20.73
C ALA A 215 -19.41 -11.29 -19.88
N ARG A 216 -20.09 -11.72 -18.80
CA ARG A 216 -20.81 -10.83 -17.85
C ARG A 216 -19.98 -10.26 -16.71
N ASN A 217 -18.71 -10.65 -16.54
CA ASN A 217 -17.85 -10.18 -15.46
C ASN A 217 -16.48 -9.68 -15.94
N ARG A 218 -16.24 -9.66 -17.26
CA ARG A 218 -14.90 -9.46 -17.86
C ARG A 218 -14.25 -8.14 -17.48
N PHE A 219 -15.06 -7.10 -17.30
CA PHE A 219 -14.58 -5.74 -17.00
C PHE A 219 -14.98 -5.27 -15.60
N MET A 220 -15.26 -6.22 -14.69
CA MET A 220 -15.60 -5.94 -13.28
C MET A 220 -14.40 -5.55 -12.43
N TYR A 221 -13.22 -6.07 -12.81
CA TYR A 221 -11.91 -5.68 -12.32
C TYR A 221 -10.99 -5.60 -13.52
N VAL A 222 -10.46 -4.42 -13.81
CA VAL A 222 -9.49 -4.26 -14.90
C VAL A 222 -8.31 -3.43 -14.45
N GLN A 223 -7.15 -3.80 -14.99
CA GLN A 223 -5.92 -3.04 -14.88
C GLN A 223 -5.64 -2.35 -16.22
N TYR A 224 -5.24 -1.09 -16.14
CA TYR A 224 -4.76 -0.31 -17.27
C TYR A 224 -3.23 -0.40 -17.35
N PRO A 225 -2.64 -0.18 -18.54
CA PRO A 225 -1.19 0.00 -18.63
C PRO A 225 -0.72 1.12 -17.70
N ARG A 226 0.58 1.14 -17.37
CA ARG A 226 1.19 2.30 -16.72
C ARG A 226 0.91 3.54 -17.55
N ILE A 227 0.51 4.63 -16.90
CA ILE A 227 0.27 5.91 -17.54
C ILE A 227 1.43 6.82 -17.12
N ASP A 228 2.20 7.27 -18.12
CA ASP A 228 3.28 8.24 -17.96
C ASP A 228 2.75 9.63 -18.38
N MET A 229 3.02 10.67 -17.58
CA MET A 229 2.59 12.03 -17.90
C MET A 229 3.50 13.10 -17.26
N LYS A 230 3.35 14.35 -17.74
CA LYS A 230 3.98 15.52 -17.14
C LYS A 230 2.97 16.24 -16.25
N ILE A 231 3.28 16.38 -14.97
CA ILE A 231 2.43 17.07 -13.99
C ILE A 231 3.05 18.41 -13.62
N ASP A 232 2.19 19.36 -13.21
CA ASP A 232 2.63 20.65 -12.67
C ASP A 232 2.88 20.51 -11.17
N VAL A 233 4.09 20.84 -10.70
CA VAL A 233 4.47 20.82 -9.29
C VAL A 233 5.32 22.06 -8.98
N ASP A 234 4.79 22.94 -8.14
CA ASP A 234 5.37 24.24 -7.77
C ASP A 234 5.74 25.10 -8.99
N GLY A 235 4.87 25.09 -10.01
CA GLY A 235 5.08 25.81 -11.26
C GLY A 235 6.06 25.17 -12.25
N GLU A 236 6.64 24.01 -11.92
CA GLU A 236 7.54 23.25 -12.79
C GLU A 236 6.88 21.99 -13.34
N LYS A 237 7.33 21.51 -14.51
CA LYS A 237 6.88 20.24 -15.10
C LYS A 237 7.71 19.08 -14.57
N ALA A 238 7.09 18.15 -13.86
CA ALA A 238 7.71 16.93 -13.36
C ALA A 238 7.25 15.70 -14.15
N ASP A 239 8.17 14.76 -14.39
CA ASP A 239 7.81 13.41 -14.85
C ASP A 239 7.13 12.64 -13.72
N TYR A 240 5.98 12.06 -14.04
CA TYR A 240 5.22 11.24 -13.13
C TYR A 240 4.59 10.04 -13.85
N ALA A 241 4.32 8.98 -13.09
CA ALA A 241 3.66 7.80 -13.61
C ALA A 241 2.81 7.13 -12.54
N PHE A 242 1.71 6.51 -12.95
CA PHE A 242 0.84 5.76 -12.05
C PHE A 242 0.28 4.49 -12.70
N PHE A 243 -0.10 3.55 -11.85
CA PHE A 243 -0.94 2.41 -12.20
C PHE A 243 -2.38 2.72 -11.87
N LEU A 244 -3.28 2.20 -12.70
CA LEU A 244 -4.70 2.43 -12.58
C LEU A 244 -5.45 1.11 -12.64
N VAL A 245 -6.30 0.91 -11.64
CA VAL A 245 -7.24 -0.21 -11.58
C VAL A 245 -8.65 0.33 -11.43
N SER A 246 -9.60 -0.26 -12.16
CA SER A 246 -11.02 0.02 -11.97
C SER A 246 -11.77 -1.22 -11.47
N TYR A 247 -12.70 -0.98 -10.55
CA TYR A 247 -13.62 -1.96 -10.00
C TYR A 247 -15.03 -1.49 -10.33
N SER A 248 -15.86 -2.37 -10.90
CA SER A 248 -17.27 -2.09 -11.18
C SER A 248 -18.22 -3.08 -10.51
N TYR A 249 -17.77 -3.73 -9.43
CA TYR A 249 -18.61 -4.60 -8.59
C TYR A 249 -19.77 -3.88 -7.92
N GLY A 250 -20.96 -4.46 -8.08
CA GLY A 250 -22.17 -4.06 -7.36
C GLY A 250 -22.62 -2.65 -7.72
N THR A 251 -23.07 -1.92 -6.70
CA THR A 251 -23.65 -0.57 -6.86
C THR A 251 -22.66 0.54 -6.56
N ARG A 252 -21.34 0.27 -6.47
CA ARG A 252 -20.34 1.31 -6.14
C ARG A 252 -19.04 1.09 -6.91
N PRO A 253 -19.01 1.40 -8.22
CA PRO A 253 -17.77 1.40 -8.97
C PRO A 253 -16.75 2.34 -8.34
N TYR A 254 -15.47 2.00 -8.41
CA TYR A 254 -14.38 2.85 -7.95
C TYR A 254 -13.11 2.59 -8.75
N ALA A 255 -12.22 3.57 -8.74
CA ALA A 255 -10.89 3.50 -9.33
C ALA A 255 -9.83 3.80 -8.30
N MET A 256 -8.64 3.23 -8.51
CA MET A 256 -7.47 3.38 -7.65
C MET A 256 -6.28 3.81 -8.50
N PHE A 257 -5.71 4.96 -8.16
CA PHE A 257 -4.52 5.54 -8.79
C PHE A 257 -3.35 5.34 -7.84
N THR A 258 -2.43 4.45 -8.19
CA THR A 258 -1.26 4.11 -7.37
C THR A 258 0.00 4.65 -8.03
N SER A 259 0.84 5.37 -7.29
CA SER A 259 2.12 5.84 -7.82
C SER A 259 2.95 4.69 -8.43
N ALA A 260 3.42 4.90 -9.65
CA ALA A 260 4.35 4.02 -10.36
C ALA A 260 5.78 4.57 -10.33
N VAL A 261 6.03 5.64 -9.57
CA VAL A 261 7.34 6.27 -9.45
C VAL A 261 7.72 6.50 -7.99
N TYR A 262 8.98 6.26 -7.68
CA TYR A 262 9.59 6.67 -6.42
C TYR A 262 10.91 7.38 -6.71
N ARG A 263 11.45 8.10 -5.73
CA ARG A 263 12.71 8.85 -5.87
C ARG A 263 13.75 8.18 -5.00
N GLU A 264 14.95 7.92 -5.51
CA GLU A 264 16.02 7.31 -4.71
C GLU A 264 17.38 7.99 -4.92
N GLY A 265 18.22 7.91 -3.91
CA GLY A 265 19.56 8.50 -3.93
C GLY A 265 20.36 8.10 -2.71
N HIS A 266 21.49 8.78 -2.50
CA HIS A 266 22.35 8.54 -1.36
C HIS A 266 22.70 9.86 -0.69
N ILE A 267 22.52 9.92 0.62
CA ILE A 267 22.87 11.06 1.44
C ILE A 267 23.99 10.70 2.41
N GLU A 268 24.88 11.64 2.70
CA GLU A 268 25.93 11.44 3.69
C GLU A 268 25.49 12.03 5.03
N LEU A 269 25.36 11.19 6.06
CA LEU A 269 24.97 11.58 7.42
C LEU A 269 25.99 11.03 8.39
N ASP A 270 26.57 11.88 9.24
CA ASP A 270 27.57 11.51 10.24
C ASP A 270 28.72 10.67 9.64
N GLY A 271 29.18 11.02 8.43
CA GLY A 271 30.24 10.32 7.70
C GLY A 271 29.83 8.93 7.16
N LYS A 272 28.54 8.59 7.21
CA LYS A 272 27.98 7.37 6.62
C LYS A 272 27.18 7.71 5.38
N LYS A 273 27.47 7.03 4.28
CA LYS A 273 26.63 7.04 3.08
C LYS A 273 25.39 6.18 3.32
N ARG A 274 24.21 6.80 3.31
CA ARG A 274 22.90 6.18 3.56
C ARG A 274 22.10 6.14 2.26
N HIS A 275 21.47 5.00 1.98
CA HIS A 275 20.53 4.87 0.88
C HIS A 275 19.19 5.46 1.31
N VAL A 276 18.64 6.38 0.53
CA VAL A 276 17.36 7.03 0.83
C VAL A 276 16.41 6.89 -0.34
N ALA A 277 15.12 6.72 -0.04
CA ALA A 277 14.07 6.74 -1.04
C ALA A 277 12.83 7.47 -0.53
N LEU A 278 12.19 8.25 -1.41
CA LEU A 278 10.88 8.84 -1.19
C LEU A 278 9.83 8.10 -2.02
N VAL A 279 8.74 7.77 -1.37
CA VAL A 279 7.55 7.20 -2.00
C VAL A 279 6.41 8.19 -1.82
N ASP A 280 5.87 8.64 -2.95
CA ASP A 280 4.55 9.28 -2.99
C ASP A 280 3.54 8.21 -2.56
N PHE A 281 3.14 8.33 -1.30
CA PHE A 281 2.40 7.25 -0.65
C PHE A 281 0.91 7.41 -0.82
N ASN A 282 0.40 8.60 -1.14
CA ASN A 282 -1.02 8.85 -1.36
C ASN A 282 -1.39 8.91 -2.87
N GLY A 283 -0.39 8.86 -3.75
CA GLY A 283 -0.51 8.83 -5.20
C GLY A 283 -0.94 10.16 -5.81
N ASN A 284 -0.66 11.29 -5.17
CA ASN A 284 -1.11 12.61 -5.61
C ASN A 284 -0.07 13.37 -6.46
N GLY A 285 1.07 12.78 -6.81
CA GLY A 285 2.09 13.44 -7.64
C GLY A 285 3.09 14.32 -6.88
N ARG A 286 2.86 14.59 -5.60
CA ARG A 286 3.79 15.29 -4.71
C ARG A 286 4.52 14.29 -3.80
N PHE A 287 5.64 14.73 -3.23
CA PHE A 287 6.49 13.91 -2.36
C PHE A 287 6.79 14.60 -1.02
N ASP A 288 6.16 15.75 -0.78
CA ASP A 288 6.35 16.62 0.40
C ASP A 288 5.16 16.63 1.36
N ASP A 289 4.21 15.70 1.21
CA ASP A 289 3.02 15.67 2.05
C ASP A 289 3.35 15.27 3.49
N ALA A 290 3.38 16.29 4.35
CA ALA A 290 3.39 16.15 5.80
C ALA A 290 1.96 16.26 6.35
N GLY A 291 1.55 15.32 7.21
CA GLY A 291 0.15 15.27 7.64
C GLY A 291 -0.23 14.10 8.52
N ARG A 292 -1.49 13.67 8.39
CA ARG A 292 -2.03 12.54 9.18
C ARG A 292 -1.36 11.23 8.75
N PRO A 293 -0.97 10.36 9.69
CA PRO A 293 -0.39 9.07 9.36
C PRO A 293 -1.30 8.27 8.43
N GLY A 294 -0.70 7.70 7.38
CA GLY A 294 -1.41 7.01 6.31
C GLY A 294 -1.85 7.91 5.14
N ALA A 295 -1.76 9.23 5.27
CA ALA A 295 -1.99 10.20 4.18
C ALA A 295 -0.75 11.04 3.85
N THR A 296 0.39 10.76 4.49
CA THR A 296 1.68 11.40 4.24
C THR A 296 2.53 10.59 3.28
N ASP A 297 3.52 11.24 2.69
CA ASP A 297 4.57 10.53 1.96
C ASP A 297 5.52 9.79 2.90
N MET A 298 6.29 8.88 2.32
CA MET A 298 7.18 7.99 3.08
C MET A 298 8.63 8.22 2.68
N LEU A 299 9.47 8.47 3.68
CA LEU A 299 10.92 8.43 3.59
C LEU A 299 11.41 7.06 4.06
N TYR A 300 12.17 6.38 3.22
CA TYR A 300 12.90 5.18 3.55
C TYR A 300 14.38 5.49 3.73
N VAL A 301 15.00 5.00 4.81
CA VAL A 301 16.43 5.10 5.07
C VAL A 301 17.00 3.70 5.25
N ASP A 302 18.00 3.36 4.43
CA ASP A 302 18.62 2.05 4.31
C ASP A 302 17.59 0.89 4.23
N PRO A 303 16.64 0.93 3.27
CA PRO A 303 15.65 -0.14 3.13
C PRO A 303 16.33 -1.47 2.80
N LYS A 304 15.89 -2.54 3.46
CA LYS A 304 16.38 -3.93 3.26
C LYS A 304 15.22 -4.85 2.90
N GLY A 305 15.46 -5.80 2.00
CA GLY A 305 14.44 -6.76 1.56
C GLY A 305 13.87 -7.63 2.69
N ASN A 306 14.67 -7.93 3.71
CA ASN A 306 14.29 -8.79 4.84
C ASN A 306 13.44 -8.10 5.93
N ALA A 307 12.97 -6.87 5.69
CA ALA A 307 12.07 -6.16 6.60
C ALA A 307 10.78 -6.96 6.86
N ASN A 308 10.19 -6.77 8.05
CA ASN A 308 8.95 -7.47 8.43
C ASN A 308 7.79 -7.05 7.51
N GLN A 309 7.40 -7.95 6.61
CA GLN A 309 6.35 -7.75 5.61
C GLN A 309 4.98 -7.51 6.22
N MET A 310 4.72 -8.03 7.42
CA MET A 310 3.44 -7.81 8.09
C MET A 310 3.25 -6.37 8.52
N LEU A 311 4.34 -5.59 8.59
CA LEU A 311 4.32 -4.17 8.91
C LEU A 311 4.27 -3.29 7.65
N ALA A 312 4.23 -3.86 6.44
CA ALA A 312 4.25 -3.10 5.20
C ALA A 312 3.15 -2.02 5.13
N TYR A 313 1.93 -2.35 5.57
CA TYR A 313 0.80 -1.42 5.59
C TYR A 313 0.39 -0.97 7.00
N ASP A 314 1.11 -1.43 8.03
CA ASP A 314 0.86 -0.95 9.40
C ASP A 314 1.19 0.53 9.53
N LEU A 315 0.62 1.26 10.50
CA LEU A 315 0.87 2.69 10.68
C LEU A 315 2.34 2.99 11.03
N VAL A 316 2.96 2.20 11.90
CA VAL A 316 4.35 2.42 12.35
C VAL A 316 5.35 1.98 11.28
N GLY A 317 5.03 0.88 10.59
CA GLY A 317 5.85 0.35 9.50
C GLY A 317 7.17 -0.28 9.92
N PRO A 318 7.92 -0.86 8.97
CA PRO A 318 9.27 -1.38 9.21
C PRO A 318 10.23 -0.27 9.65
N SER A 319 11.30 -0.62 10.37
CA SER A 319 12.23 0.35 10.99
C SER A 319 12.81 1.38 10.02
N CYS A 320 13.08 0.98 8.78
CA CYS A 320 13.59 1.86 7.72
C CYS A 320 12.59 2.89 7.20
N ARG A 321 11.29 2.77 7.52
CA ARG A 321 10.24 3.67 7.02
C ARG A 321 9.90 4.75 8.04
N HIS A 322 9.86 5.98 7.57
CA HIS A 322 9.52 7.20 8.30
C HIS A 322 8.46 7.97 7.50
N ASN A 323 7.55 8.66 8.18
CA ASN A 323 6.66 9.60 7.50
C ASN A 323 7.46 10.84 7.09
N VAL A 324 7.15 11.41 5.93
CA VAL A 324 7.60 12.75 5.57
C VAL A 324 6.93 13.75 6.52
N GLY A 325 7.74 14.62 7.09
CA GLY A 325 7.36 15.58 8.11
C GLY A 325 8.50 16.56 8.36
N LYS A 326 8.29 17.52 9.27
CA LYS A 326 9.33 18.53 9.59
C LYS A 326 10.54 17.92 10.29
N LEU A 327 10.33 16.83 11.03
CA LEU A 327 11.33 16.17 11.85
C LEU A 327 11.36 14.68 11.53
N VAL A 328 12.56 14.11 11.47
CA VAL A 328 12.77 12.67 11.41
C VAL A 328 13.81 12.25 12.46
N CYS A 329 13.51 11.16 13.18
CA CYS A 329 14.47 10.55 14.10
C CYS A 329 15.22 9.43 13.39
N LEU A 330 16.53 9.60 13.22
CA LEU A 330 17.45 8.62 12.63
C LEU A 330 18.53 8.28 13.65
N ASP A 331 18.76 7.00 13.93
CA ASP A 331 19.78 6.51 14.85
C ASP A 331 19.78 7.25 16.23
N GLY A 332 18.59 7.59 16.73
CA GLY A 332 18.41 8.28 18.02
C GLY A 332 18.69 9.79 18.00
N ARG A 333 18.77 10.42 16.83
CA ARG A 333 18.96 11.86 16.65
C ARG A 333 17.87 12.46 15.76
N TYR A 334 17.47 13.68 16.05
CA TYR A 334 16.49 14.41 15.24
C TYR A 334 17.17 15.22 14.15
N TYR A 335 16.58 15.19 12.97
CA TYR A 335 16.95 16.02 11.83
C TYR A 335 15.73 16.79 11.34
N ASP A 336 15.95 18.05 10.99
CA ASP A 336 15.00 18.85 10.24
C ASP A 336 15.02 18.36 8.78
N LEU A 337 13.89 17.80 8.35
CA LEU A 337 13.73 17.27 7.00
C LEU A 337 13.06 18.32 6.11
N LYS A 338 13.66 18.57 4.96
CA LYS A 338 13.02 19.30 3.85
C LYS A 338 13.00 18.42 2.63
N VAL A 339 11.85 18.36 1.98
CA VAL A 339 11.63 17.64 0.74
C VAL A 339 11.13 18.66 -0.28
N SER A 340 11.75 18.69 -1.46
CA SER A 340 11.21 19.45 -2.59
C SER A 340 9.84 18.88 -3.01
N PRO A 341 8.88 19.71 -3.43
CA PRO A 341 7.55 19.25 -3.87
C PRO A 341 7.55 18.05 -4.84
N GLY A 342 8.42 18.06 -5.86
CA GLY A 342 8.56 16.97 -6.83
C GLY A 342 9.36 15.76 -6.32
N GLY A 343 9.95 15.84 -5.13
CA GLY A 343 10.73 14.79 -4.49
C GLY A 343 12.12 14.58 -5.08
N ASN A 344 12.60 15.46 -5.95
CA ASN A 344 13.91 15.35 -6.60
C ASN A 344 15.07 15.82 -5.70
N LYS A 345 14.79 16.51 -4.60
CA LYS A 345 15.79 16.95 -3.62
C LYS A 345 15.29 16.75 -2.19
N ILE A 346 16.21 16.32 -1.32
CA ILE A 346 16.02 16.34 0.14
C ILE A 346 17.19 17.04 0.84
N SER A 347 16.92 17.60 2.01
CA SER A 347 17.95 18.04 2.96
C SER A 347 17.65 17.52 4.37
N LEU A 348 18.68 17.08 5.07
CA LEU A 348 18.63 16.67 6.48
C LEU A 348 19.65 17.49 7.28
N GLU A 349 19.16 18.34 8.16
CA GLU A 349 19.96 19.17 9.04
C GLU A 349 19.81 18.70 10.48
N PRO A 350 20.89 18.52 11.27
CA PRO A 350 20.75 18.17 12.69
C PRO A 350 19.85 19.17 13.41
N SER A 351 18.79 18.68 14.04
CA SER A 351 17.82 19.53 14.72
C SER A 351 18.33 19.97 16.08
N SER A 352 18.06 21.22 16.46
CA SER A 352 18.36 21.78 17.79
C SER A 352 17.20 21.60 18.78
N VAL A 353 16.16 20.84 18.40
CA VAL A 353 14.99 20.63 19.24
C VAL A 353 15.37 19.99 20.58
N ALA A 354 14.88 20.57 21.69
CA ALA A 354 15.07 19.98 23.01
C ALA A 354 14.37 18.62 23.08
N VAL A 355 15.01 17.65 23.73
CA VAL A 355 14.52 16.27 23.83
C VAL A 355 14.46 15.81 25.29
N GLY A 356 13.48 14.95 25.58
CA GLY A 356 13.47 14.08 26.75
C GLY A 356 13.64 12.61 26.32
N GLN A 357 13.61 11.72 27.30
CA GLN A 357 13.62 10.28 27.08
C GLN A 357 12.24 9.67 27.29
N VAL A 358 11.96 8.61 26.53
CA VAL A 358 10.76 7.82 26.68
C VAL A 358 11.10 6.34 26.70
N GLU A 359 10.48 5.60 27.61
CA GLU A 359 10.80 4.19 27.85
C GLU A 359 9.56 3.30 27.79
N ASN A 360 9.75 2.03 27.45
CA ASN A 360 8.73 1.00 27.51
C ASN A 360 9.41 -0.32 27.94
N GLN A 361 8.68 -1.16 28.68
CA GLN A 361 9.23 -2.42 29.20
C GLN A 361 9.43 -3.51 28.12
N ALA A 362 8.92 -3.30 26.91
CA ALA A 362 9.10 -4.22 25.81
C ALA A 362 10.57 -4.30 25.37
N LYS A 363 11.04 -5.53 25.10
CA LYS A 363 12.42 -5.81 24.64
C LYS A 363 12.81 -4.91 23.45
N ASN A 364 11.96 -4.83 22.43
CA ASN A 364 12.07 -3.84 21.36
C ASN A 364 10.70 -3.23 21.11
N PHE A 365 10.65 -1.92 20.92
CA PHE A 365 9.44 -1.22 20.55
C PHE A 365 9.71 -0.15 19.48
N ALA A 366 8.68 0.14 18.71
CA ALA A 366 8.58 1.34 17.91
C ALA A 366 7.21 1.98 18.15
N ALA A 367 7.16 3.30 18.13
CA ALA A 367 5.92 4.05 18.30
C ALA A 367 5.86 5.20 17.31
N LEU A 368 4.65 5.48 16.84
CA LEU A 368 4.34 6.66 16.07
C LEU A 368 3.60 7.64 16.99
N MET A 369 4.19 8.82 17.17
CA MET A 369 3.74 9.83 18.12
C MET A 369 3.30 11.08 17.37
N GLN A 370 2.17 11.66 17.76
CA GLN A 370 1.65 12.91 17.20
C GLN A 370 1.68 14.02 18.26
N GLY A 371 2.27 15.16 17.90
CA GLY A 371 2.38 16.37 18.72
C GLY A 371 2.27 17.63 17.86
N GLU A 372 2.56 18.79 18.44
CA GLU A 372 2.51 20.08 17.73
C GLU A 372 3.55 20.18 16.61
N GLN A 373 4.68 19.50 16.78
CA GLN A 373 5.76 19.41 15.79
C GLN A 373 5.44 18.46 14.62
N GLY A 374 4.28 17.80 14.65
CA GLY A 374 3.83 16.85 13.64
C GLY A 374 3.87 15.41 14.14
N VAL A 375 4.15 14.47 13.24
CA VAL A 375 4.22 13.05 13.55
C VAL A 375 5.66 12.60 13.49
N VAL A 376 6.13 11.94 14.55
CA VAL A 376 7.47 11.37 14.61
C VAL A 376 7.41 9.89 14.96
N LYS A 377 8.29 9.12 14.32
CA LYS A 377 8.53 7.73 14.68
C LYS A 377 9.72 7.66 15.63
N ILE A 378 9.54 6.91 16.71
CA ILE A 378 10.59 6.58 17.68
C ILE A 378 10.74 5.07 17.77
N SER A 379 11.93 4.62 18.12
CA SER A 379 12.22 3.22 18.41
C SER A 379 13.16 3.14 19.60
N GLY A 380 13.01 2.11 20.42
CA GLY A 380 13.85 1.87 21.59
C GLY A 380 13.81 0.42 22.02
N THR A 381 14.54 0.13 23.09
CA THR A 381 14.55 -1.17 23.76
C THR A 381 14.30 -0.98 25.25
N ALA A 382 14.05 -2.07 25.97
CA ALA A 382 13.90 -2.01 27.42
C ALA A 382 15.15 -1.44 28.13
N ASP A 383 16.33 -1.60 27.53
CA ASP A 383 17.61 -1.15 28.08
C ASP A 383 18.10 0.19 27.48
N GLN A 384 17.48 0.65 26.39
CA GLN A 384 17.85 1.88 25.68
C GLN A 384 16.58 2.70 25.39
N PRO A 385 16.25 3.68 26.26
CA PRO A 385 15.15 4.59 26.03
C PRO A 385 15.26 5.30 24.68
N ALA A 386 14.11 5.58 24.07
CA ALA A 386 14.05 6.39 22.87
C ALA A 386 14.07 7.88 23.22
N VAL A 387 14.44 8.72 22.26
CA VAL A 387 14.36 10.19 22.42
C VAL A 387 13.10 10.72 21.75
N LEU A 388 12.43 11.66 22.42
CA LEU A 388 11.24 12.34 21.90
C LEU A 388 11.35 13.84 22.20
N PRO A 389 10.96 14.74 21.28
CA PRO A 389 11.07 16.17 21.53
C PRO A 389 10.22 16.59 22.72
N VAL A 390 10.64 17.63 23.41
CA VAL A 390 9.87 18.25 24.48
C VAL A 390 8.50 18.68 23.95
N GLY A 391 7.46 18.35 24.70
CA GLY A 391 6.08 18.68 24.33
C GLY A 391 5.06 17.61 24.72
N LYS A 392 3.83 17.82 24.27
CA LYS A 392 2.71 16.92 24.51
C LYS A 392 2.51 15.99 23.32
N TRP A 393 2.51 14.68 23.57
CA TRP A 393 2.50 13.66 22.53
C TRP A 393 1.39 12.64 22.75
N THR A 394 0.67 12.32 21.69
CA THR A 394 -0.36 11.28 21.66
C THR A 394 0.14 10.11 20.82
N LEU A 395 -0.03 8.88 21.31
CA LEU A 395 0.25 7.68 20.52
C LEU A 395 -0.70 7.63 19.32
N VAL A 396 -0.17 7.27 18.15
CA VAL A 396 -0.95 6.94 16.95
C VAL A 396 -0.96 5.43 16.72
N GLY A 397 0.19 4.79 16.90
CA GLY A 397 0.32 3.35 16.82
C GLY A 397 1.66 2.88 17.39
N CYS A 398 1.75 1.60 17.73
CA CYS A 398 2.96 0.99 18.25
C CYS A 398 3.19 -0.39 17.67
N VAL A 399 4.45 -0.80 17.67
CA VAL A 399 4.90 -2.16 17.39
C VAL A 399 5.76 -2.62 18.54
N ILE A 400 5.48 -3.82 19.06
CA ILE A 400 6.37 -4.55 19.96
C ILE A 400 6.94 -5.72 19.17
N ASP A 401 8.27 -5.79 19.06
CA ASP A 401 8.97 -6.83 18.30
C ASP A 401 9.82 -7.69 19.24
N LEU A 402 9.41 -8.94 19.40
CA LEU A 402 10.08 -9.97 20.18
C LEU A 402 10.69 -11.05 19.28
N THR A 403 10.83 -10.79 17.97
CA THR A 403 11.44 -11.71 17.03
C THR A 403 12.87 -12.01 17.47
N GLU A 404 13.20 -13.30 17.61
CA GLU A 404 14.57 -13.73 17.87
C GLU A 404 15.39 -13.58 16.58
N GLU A 405 16.54 -12.92 16.65
CA GLU A 405 17.47 -12.90 15.53
C GLU A 405 17.96 -14.33 15.27
N ALA A 406 17.75 -14.82 14.04
CA ALA A 406 18.29 -16.10 13.64
C ALA A 406 19.82 -16.04 13.72
N LYS A 407 20.46 -17.08 14.30
CA LYS A 407 21.92 -17.18 14.35
C LYS A 407 22.48 -17.30 12.93
N ASN A 408 22.87 -16.17 12.35
CA ASN A 408 23.86 -15.85 11.30
C ASN A 408 24.21 -16.80 10.12
N GLU A 409 23.61 -17.97 9.90
CA GLU A 409 23.99 -18.82 8.74
C GLU A 409 22.94 -18.95 7.63
N ASP A 410 21.65 -18.68 7.89
CA ASP A 410 20.58 -18.84 6.89
C ASP A 410 20.02 -17.52 6.32
N SER A 411 20.20 -16.38 7.00
CA SER A 411 19.63 -15.09 6.58
C SER A 411 20.37 -14.40 5.43
N GLU A 412 21.58 -14.87 5.08
CA GLU A 412 22.40 -14.33 3.97
C GLU A 412 22.30 -15.13 2.67
N LYS A 413 21.60 -16.28 2.66
CA LYS A 413 21.43 -17.08 1.45
C LYS A 413 20.57 -16.34 0.43
N LYS A 414 21.17 -15.92 -0.69
CA LYS A 414 20.43 -15.39 -1.84
C LYS A 414 19.50 -16.47 -2.41
N ALA A 415 18.37 -16.05 -2.95
CA ALA A 415 17.48 -16.95 -3.66
C ALA A 415 18.24 -17.64 -4.81
N THR A 416 18.11 -18.95 -4.94
CA THR A 416 18.73 -19.74 -6.01
C THR A 416 17.66 -20.17 -7.02
N GLU A 417 17.96 -20.06 -8.31
CA GLU A 417 17.15 -20.66 -9.36
C GLU A 417 17.53 -22.13 -9.50
N GLU A 418 16.58 -23.02 -9.25
CA GLU A 418 16.71 -24.44 -9.53
C GLU A 418 15.77 -24.83 -10.67
N THR A 419 16.25 -25.64 -11.60
CA THR A 419 15.40 -26.26 -12.63
C THR A 419 14.84 -27.58 -12.12
N ALA A 420 13.54 -27.63 -11.90
CA ALA A 420 12.80 -28.86 -11.62
C ALA A 420 12.12 -29.37 -12.89
N LYS A 421 12.12 -30.69 -13.12
CA LYS A 421 11.30 -31.30 -14.17
C LYS A 421 9.97 -31.74 -13.58
N SER A 422 8.89 -31.26 -14.19
CA SER A 422 7.53 -31.74 -13.92
C SER A 422 7.38 -33.19 -14.39
N PRO A 423 6.41 -33.96 -13.87
CA PRO A 423 6.15 -35.34 -14.29
C PRO A 423 5.85 -35.50 -15.79
N ASP A 424 5.41 -34.42 -16.46
CA ASP A 424 5.14 -34.36 -17.90
C ASP A 424 6.37 -33.94 -18.75
N GLY A 425 7.54 -33.79 -18.13
CA GLY A 425 8.79 -33.40 -18.80
C GLY A 425 8.99 -31.89 -18.92
N THR A 426 8.04 -31.06 -18.48
CA THR A 426 8.17 -29.60 -18.52
C THR A 426 9.22 -29.12 -17.53
N VAL A 427 10.23 -28.38 -18.01
CA VAL A 427 11.23 -27.74 -17.15
C VAL A 427 10.62 -26.50 -16.50
N VAL A 428 10.44 -26.55 -15.19
CA VAL A 428 9.97 -25.43 -14.37
C VAL A 428 11.18 -24.85 -13.64
N ARG A 429 11.40 -23.54 -13.82
CA ARG A 429 12.35 -22.81 -12.99
C ARG A 429 11.68 -22.51 -11.66
N GLN A 430 12.18 -23.09 -10.59
CA GLN A 430 11.73 -22.87 -9.23
C GLN A 430 12.73 -21.96 -8.53
N ILE A 431 12.23 -20.85 -7.98
CA ILE A 431 13.04 -19.98 -7.12
C ILE A 431 12.99 -20.58 -5.71
N VAL A 432 14.12 -21.11 -5.24
CA VAL A 432 14.28 -21.52 -3.84
C VAL A 432 14.60 -20.27 -3.03
N ARG A 433 13.68 -19.89 -2.14
CA ARG A 433 13.78 -18.68 -1.32
C ARG A 433 14.39 -19.02 0.04
N PRO A 434 15.27 -18.16 0.59
CA PRO A 434 15.71 -18.32 1.98
C PRO A 434 14.51 -18.34 2.93
N SER A 435 14.64 -19.05 4.05
CA SER A 435 13.59 -19.08 5.06
C SER A 435 13.40 -17.69 5.67
N MET A 436 12.19 -17.16 5.58
CA MET A 436 11.85 -15.88 6.22
C MET A 436 12.02 -15.98 7.75
N PRO A 437 12.42 -14.89 8.43
CA PRO A 437 12.41 -14.84 9.89
C PRO A 437 11.02 -15.19 10.44
N LYS A 438 10.98 -15.97 11.51
CA LYS A 438 9.74 -16.30 12.20
C LYS A 438 9.39 -15.17 13.16
N TYR A 439 8.62 -14.21 12.67
CA TYR A 439 8.28 -13.00 13.43
C TYR A 439 7.45 -13.31 14.69
N THR A 440 7.83 -12.72 15.81
CA THR A 440 7.02 -12.65 17.03
C THR A 440 6.81 -11.18 17.33
N SER A 441 5.65 -10.64 16.97
CA SER A 441 5.40 -9.20 17.06
C SER A 441 3.92 -8.89 17.25
N VAL A 442 3.65 -7.73 17.83
CA VAL A 442 2.32 -7.14 17.96
C VAL A 442 2.35 -5.75 17.37
N ALA A 443 1.37 -5.42 16.53
CA ALA A 443 1.11 -4.06 16.08
C ALA A 443 -0.24 -3.60 16.61
N ALA A 444 -0.35 -2.33 16.99
CA ALA A 444 -1.57 -1.76 17.50
C ALA A 444 -1.76 -0.30 17.06
N SER A 445 -3.02 0.09 16.86
CA SER A 445 -3.44 1.46 16.60
C SER A 445 -3.99 2.08 17.89
N ALA A 446 -3.63 3.32 18.19
CA ALA A 446 -4.20 4.03 19.33
C ALA A 446 -5.73 4.15 19.20
N SER A 447 -6.42 4.11 20.35
CA SER A 447 -7.85 4.40 20.45
C SER A 447 -8.07 5.77 21.09
N PRO A 448 -9.29 6.33 21.04
CA PRO A 448 -9.62 7.58 21.76
C PRO A 448 -9.38 7.52 23.29
N ALA A 449 -9.21 6.32 23.86
CA ALA A 449 -8.92 6.15 25.29
C ALA A 449 -7.45 6.42 25.66
N VAL A 450 -6.53 6.36 24.69
CA VAL A 450 -5.10 6.56 24.94
C VAL A 450 -4.84 8.01 25.31
N LYS A 451 -4.30 8.23 26.52
CA LYS A 451 -3.99 9.58 27.02
C LYS A 451 -2.67 10.09 26.45
N PRO A 452 -2.55 11.40 26.18
CA PRO A 452 -1.27 12.01 25.83
C PRO A 452 -0.28 11.93 26.99
N ILE A 453 1.01 11.86 26.66
CA ILE A 453 2.12 12.05 27.59
C ILE A 453 2.72 13.46 27.44
N GLU A 454 3.39 13.94 28.47
CA GLU A 454 4.16 15.18 28.45
C GLU A 454 5.64 14.82 28.60
N VAL A 455 6.47 15.23 27.64
CA VAL A 455 7.92 15.02 27.64
C VAL A 455 8.59 16.34 28.00
N ARG A 456 9.53 16.28 28.95
CA ARG A 456 10.33 17.42 29.39
C ARG A 456 11.82 17.13 29.20
N GLU A 457 12.60 18.21 29.10
CA GLU A 457 14.02 18.12 28.85
C GLU A 457 14.74 17.39 29.99
N GLY A 458 15.54 16.38 29.65
CA GLY A 458 16.30 15.59 30.61
C GLY A 458 15.46 14.65 31.50
N GLU A 459 14.14 14.62 31.36
CA GLU A 459 13.27 13.68 32.05
C GLU A 459 13.05 12.40 31.23
N THR A 460 12.81 11.29 31.93
CA THR A 460 12.38 10.02 31.33
C THR A 460 10.90 9.77 31.64
N VAL A 461 10.11 9.48 30.61
CA VAL A 461 8.66 9.28 30.72
C VAL A 461 8.28 7.90 30.20
N ALA A 462 7.46 7.17 30.95
CA ALA A 462 6.98 5.86 30.53
C ALA A 462 5.93 5.97 29.41
N LEU A 463 6.07 5.11 28.39
CA LEU A 463 5.06 4.86 27.37
C LEU A 463 4.20 3.67 27.81
N PRO A 464 2.91 3.85 28.13
CA PRO A 464 2.12 2.83 28.82
C PRO A 464 1.53 1.74 27.90
N PHE A 465 1.83 1.75 26.60
CA PHE A 465 1.30 0.75 25.66
C PHE A 465 1.95 -0.63 25.86
N GLY A 466 1.28 -1.66 25.35
CA GLY A 466 1.72 -3.05 25.37
C GLY A 466 0.97 -3.88 26.42
N PRO A 467 1.56 -4.98 26.92
CA PRO A 467 0.91 -5.88 27.86
C PRO A 467 0.65 -5.24 29.24
N PRO A 468 -0.25 -5.82 30.07
CA PRO A 468 -1.15 -6.93 29.74
C PRO A 468 -2.20 -6.59 28.68
N TYR A 469 -2.49 -7.56 27.81
CA TYR A 469 -3.55 -7.43 26.82
C TYR A 469 -4.89 -7.89 27.39
N HIS A 470 -5.96 -7.17 27.04
CA HIS A 470 -7.33 -7.44 27.45
C HIS A 470 -8.22 -7.67 26.22
N ALA A 471 -8.97 -8.77 26.23
CA ALA A 471 -9.93 -9.08 25.17
C ALA A 471 -11.32 -8.56 25.57
N THR A 472 -12.00 -7.88 24.65
CA THR A 472 -13.38 -7.42 24.80
C THR A 472 -14.23 -7.94 23.63
N VAL A 473 -15.51 -8.21 23.90
CA VAL A 473 -16.45 -8.68 22.87
C VAL A 473 -17.59 -7.68 22.76
N ASP A 474 -17.77 -7.14 21.56
CA ASP A 474 -18.84 -6.21 21.24
C ASP A 474 -19.93 -6.91 20.41
N LEU A 475 -21.19 -6.55 20.66
CA LEU A 475 -22.31 -6.98 19.83
C LEU A 475 -22.30 -6.15 18.54
N GLY A 476 -21.93 -6.76 17.43
CA GLY A 476 -21.82 -6.08 16.13
C GLY A 476 -23.19 -5.71 15.57
N TYR A 477 -24.00 -6.73 15.25
CA TYR A 477 -25.39 -6.56 14.84
C TYR A 477 -26.14 -7.90 14.94
N TYR A 478 -27.47 -7.83 14.98
CA TYR A 478 -28.34 -8.99 14.89
C TYR A 478 -29.04 -9.00 13.54
N GLN A 479 -28.84 -10.07 12.77
CA GLN A 479 -29.48 -10.28 11.48
C GLN A 479 -30.75 -11.10 11.66
N GLN A 480 -31.90 -10.42 11.66
CA GLN A 480 -33.22 -11.03 11.85
C GLN A 480 -33.55 -12.11 10.81
N THR A 481 -33.11 -11.95 9.55
CA THR A 481 -33.48 -12.87 8.45
C THR A 481 -32.99 -14.29 8.68
N ASN A 482 -31.86 -14.44 9.37
CA ASN A 482 -31.21 -15.72 9.61
C ASN A 482 -31.03 -15.98 11.11
N ASP A 483 -31.71 -15.22 11.97
CA ASP A 483 -31.61 -15.29 13.43
C ASP A 483 -30.14 -15.37 13.94
N SER A 484 -29.27 -14.50 13.39
CA SER A 484 -27.82 -14.57 13.60
C SER A 484 -27.30 -13.35 14.33
N LEU A 485 -26.60 -13.56 15.46
CA LEU A 485 -25.92 -12.50 16.22
C LEU A 485 -24.44 -12.47 15.87
N TYR A 486 -23.95 -11.32 15.42
CA TYR A 486 -22.54 -11.12 15.09
C TYR A 486 -21.78 -10.55 16.29
N LEU A 487 -20.70 -11.24 16.68
CA LEU A 487 -19.81 -10.84 17.77
C LEU A 487 -18.49 -10.33 17.20
N GLY A 488 -18.03 -9.17 17.65
CA GLY A 488 -16.72 -8.62 17.33
C GLY A 488 -15.76 -8.79 18.50
N LEU A 489 -14.59 -9.40 18.27
CA LEU A 489 -13.51 -9.44 19.25
C LEU A 489 -12.56 -8.27 19.04
N THR A 490 -12.28 -7.53 20.11
CA THR A 490 -11.25 -6.51 20.17
C THR A 490 -10.21 -6.90 21.21
N ILE A 491 -8.92 -6.76 20.89
CA ILE A 491 -7.82 -6.93 21.85
C ILE A 491 -7.20 -5.56 22.09
N LEU A 492 -7.13 -5.16 23.36
CA LEU A 492 -6.61 -3.87 23.81
C LEU A 492 -5.33 -4.09 24.62
N GLY A 493 -4.33 -3.23 24.47
CA GLY A 493 -3.19 -3.15 25.39
C GLY A 493 -3.46 -2.23 26.58
N SER A 494 -2.45 -2.09 27.44
CA SER A 494 -2.49 -1.37 28.72
C SER A 494 -2.88 0.10 28.61
N ALA A 495 -2.58 0.77 27.50
CA ALA A 495 -2.99 2.14 27.27
C ALA A 495 -4.35 2.26 26.58
N GLY A 496 -4.97 1.14 26.21
CA GLY A 496 -6.22 1.08 25.46
C GLY A 496 -6.04 1.09 23.93
N GLU A 497 -4.82 0.95 23.42
CA GLU A 497 -4.53 0.78 22.01
C GLU A 497 -5.07 -0.57 21.50
N ARG A 498 -5.68 -0.56 20.31
CA ARG A 498 -6.28 -1.73 19.69
C ARG A 498 -5.25 -2.49 18.86
N VAL A 499 -5.05 -3.75 19.17
CA VAL A 499 -4.20 -4.66 18.39
C VAL A 499 -4.77 -4.80 16.98
N THR A 500 -3.95 -4.48 15.98
CA THR A 500 -4.27 -4.58 14.55
C THR A 500 -3.65 -5.83 13.92
N ASN A 501 -2.54 -6.31 14.50
CA ASN A 501 -1.84 -7.49 14.02
C ASN A 501 -1.09 -8.17 15.17
N MET A 502 -1.06 -9.50 15.17
CA MET A 502 -0.34 -10.30 16.16
C MET A 502 0.22 -11.56 15.51
N MET A 503 1.51 -11.79 15.71
CA MET A 503 2.24 -12.95 15.22
C MET A 503 3.05 -13.56 16.37
N VAL A 504 3.05 -14.88 16.44
CA VAL A 504 3.86 -15.67 17.37
C VAL A 504 4.61 -16.71 16.55
N ASN A 505 5.94 -16.61 16.52
CA ASN A 505 6.81 -17.55 15.81
C ASN A 505 6.43 -17.74 14.32
N GLY A 506 6.13 -16.63 13.64
CA GLY A 506 5.80 -16.61 12.22
C GLY A 506 4.37 -17.03 11.86
N SER A 507 3.51 -17.29 12.85
CA SER A 507 2.10 -17.65 12.64
C SER A 507 1.16 -16.74 13.42
N ARG A 508 -0.05 -16.51 12.91
CA ARG A 508 -1.13 -15.92 13.71
C ARG A 508 -1.41 -16.85 14.90
N PRO A 509 -1.70 -16.33 16.10
CA PRO A 509 -2.17 -17.16 17.22
C PRO A 509 -3.39 -17.99 16.82
N GLY A 510 -3.66 -19.07 17.57
CA GLY A 510 -4.88 -19.87 17.37
C GLY A 510 -6.14 -19.01 17.44
N LYS A 511 -7.24 -19.49 16.83
CA LYS A 511 -8.54 -18.80 16.89
C LYS A 511 -8.94 -18.56 18.36
N PRO A 512 -9.23 -17.31 18.76
CA PRO A 512 -9.74 -17.04 20.09
C PRO A 512 -11.10 -17.72 20.29
N LYS A 513 -11.37 -18.23 21.48
CA LYS A 513 -12.61 -18.95 21.79
C LYS A 513 -13.53 -18.11 22.65
N PHE A 514 -14.84 -18.30 22.49
CA PHE A 514 -15.84 -17.68 23.34
C PHE A 514 -16.83 -18.69 23.89
N LYS A 515 -17.44 -18.31 25.01
CA LYS A 515 -18.51 -19.04 25.67
C LYS A 515 -19.54 -18.03 26.16
N ILE A 516 -20.80 -18.22 25.77
CA ILE A 516 -21.94 -17.46 26.26
C ILE A 516 -22.66 -18.33 27.29
N THR A 517 -22.88 -17.77 28.48
CA THR A 517 -23.66 -18.43 29.53
C THR A 517 -24.96 -17.69 29.79
N ASP A 518 -25.96 -18.42 30.28
CA ASP A 518 -27.13 -17.81 30.92
C ASP A 518 -26.73 -17.21 32.28
N PRO A 519 -27.64 -16.49 32.97
CA PRO A 519 -27.37 -15.92 34.28
C PRO A 519 -27.01 -16.96 35.37
N ASP A 520 -27.42 -18.22 35.18
CA ASP A 520 -27.12 -19.33 36.09
C ASP A 520 -25.76 -19.98 35.78
N GLY A 521 -25.03 -19.48 34.77
CA GLY A 521 -23.70 -19.94 34.37
C GLY A 521 -23.71 -21.17 33.45
N LYS A 522 -24.88 -21.64 33.00
CA LYS A 522 -24.99 -22.75 32.05
C LYS A 522 -24.62 -22.26 30.66
N VAL A 523 -23.88 -23.10 29.93
CA VAL A 523 -23.45 -22.81 28.57
C VAL A 523 -24.66 -22.78 27.64
N VAL A 524 -24.85 -21.66 26.95
CA VAL A 524 -25.87 -21.50 25.91
C VAL A 524 -25.25 -21.70 24.54
N VAL A 525 -24.07 -21.09 24.30
CA VAL A 525 -23.33 -21.18 23.05
C VAL A 525 -21.83 -21.17 23.34
N GLU A 526 -21.06 -21.90 22.53
CA GLU A 526 -19.61 -21.79 22.47
C GLU A 526 -19.16 -21.76 21.01
N GLY A 527 -17.99 -21.16 20.75
CA GLY A 527 -17.48 -21.07 19.39
C GLY A 527 -16.10 -20.42 19.33
N ASP A 528 -15.66 -20.23 18.09
CA ASP A 528 -14.38 -19.62 17.77
C ASP A 528 -14.61 -18.30 17.04
N PHE A 529 -13.81 -17.29 17.35
CA PHE A 529 -13.69 -16.10 16.50
C PHE A 529 -12.86 -16.42 15.25
N GLU A 530 -13.20 -15.77 14.14
CA GLU A 530 -12.42 -15.85 12.91
C GLU A 530 -11.52 -14.63 12.77
N TYR A 531 -10.29 -14.84 12.31
CA TYR A 531 -9.45 -13.74 11.87
C TYR A 531 -9.97 -13.26 10.51
N GLY A 532 -10.26 -11.95 10.42
CA GLY A 532 -10.63 -11.28 9.18
C GLY A 532 -9.56 -11.32 8.10
#